data_AF-A0A3P7SRN4-F1
#
_entry.id   AF-A0A3P7SRN4-F1
#
_cell.length_a   1.000
_cell.length_b   1.000
_cell.length_c   1.000
_cell.angle_alpha   90.00
_cell.angle_beta   90.00
_cell.angle_gamma   90.00
#
_symmetry.space_group_name_H-M   'P 1'
#
loop_
_entity.id
_entity.type
_entity.pdbx_description
1 polymer ?
#
loop_
_entity_poly.entity_id
_entity_poly.type
_entity_poly.pdbx_seq_one_letter_code
_entity_poly.pdbx_strand_id
1 'polypeptide(L)'
;MFGICVDGDCGCIEGFKKLGKICIDINECETPSKCPANSRCVNTMGSYRCDCDAGFSDSGQCVLQKACTDVFDIRYTEEDCNNGVQELRYYFDHETHTCKQFFYGGCVGKSKNIFADAKVREQDLSDENLKV
;
A
#
# COMPACT_ATOMS: atom_id res chain seq x y z
N MET A 1 4.30 12.96 32.20
CA MET A 1 3.30 14.05 32.28
C MET A 1 3.42 14.83 30.97
N PHE A 2 2.48 14.67 30.03
CA PHE A 2 2.53 15.27 28.68
C PHE A 2 2.01 16.71 28.65
N GLY A 3 2.37 17.50 29.65
CA GLY A 3 1.91 18.88 29.83
C GLY A 3 3.07 19.81 30.13
N ILE A 4 2.88 21.08 29.79
CA ILE A 4 3.84 22.17 30.01
C ILE A 4 3.13 23.27 30.80
N CYS A 5 3.83 23.84 31.76
CA CYS A 5 3.36 24.99 32.54
C CYS A 5 4.31 26.18 32.32
N VAL A 6 3.76 27.33 31.92
CA VAL A 6 4.50 28.59 31.79
C VAL A 6 3.70 29.67 32.51
N ASP A 7 4.34 30.38 33.45
CA ASP A 7 3.73 31.47 34.23
C ASP A 7 2.38 31.16 34.90
N GLY A 8 2.22 29.92 35.36
CA GLY A 8 1.02 29.47 36.06
C GLY A 8 -0.12 29.00 35.15
N ASP A 9 0.02 29.14 33.83
CA ASP A 9 -0.87 28.49 32.87
C ASP A 9 -0.31 27.11 32.49
N CYS A 10 -1.11 26.07 32.72
CA CYS A 10 -0.73 24.68 32.50
C CYS A 10 -1.59 24.06 31.41
N GLY A 11 -0.96 23.81 30.27
CA GLY A 11 -1.53 23.20 29.07
C GLY A 11 -0.99 21.79 28.81
N CYS A 12 -1.65 21.10 27.88
CA CYS A 12 -1.14 19.87 27.30
C CYS A 12 -0.31 20.17 26.07
N ILE A 13 0.70 19.34 25.78
CA ILE A 13 1.45 19.43 24.52
C ILE A 13 0.52 19.10 23.33
N GLU A 14 0.90 19.48 22.12
CA GLU A 14 0.16 19.14 20.90
C GLU A 14 -0.06 17.63 20.78
N GLY A 15 -1.24 17.23 20.29
CA GLY A 15 -1.69 15.83 20.26
C GLY A 15 -2.31 15.32 21.57
N PHE A 16 -2.43 16.16 22.61
CA PHE A 16 -3.04 15.77 23.88
C PHE A 16 -4.14 16.73 24.32
N LYS A 17 -5.19 16.18 24.93
CA LYS A 17 -6.29 16.93 25.54
C LYS A 17 -6.29 16.81 27.06
N LYS A 18 -6.75 17.85 27.72
CA LYS A 18 -6.82 17.91 29.19
C LYS A 18 -8.04 17.12 29.69
N LEU A 19 -7.79 16.15 30.57
CA LEU A 19 -8.82 15.45 31.34
C LEU A 19 -8.53 15.66 32.82
N GLY A 20 -9.13 16.69 33.42
CA GLY A 20 -8.80 17.11 34.79
C GLY A 20 -7.38 17.68 34.89
N LYS A 21 -6.50 17.03 35.67
CA LYS A 21 -5.08 17.41 35.85
C LYS A 21 -4.11 16.60 35.00
N ILE A 22 -4.61 15.66 34.18
CA ILE A 22 -3.78 14.83 33.30
C ILE A 22 -4.00 15.20 31.83
N CYS A 23 -2.98 14.97 31.02
CA CYS A 23 -3.04 15.08 29.58
C CYS A 23 -3.18 13.68 29.00
N ILE A 24 -4.28 13.45 28.28
CA ILE A 24 -4.55 12.20 27.59
C ILE A 24 -4.38 12.41 26.10
N ASP A 25 -3.94 11.36 25.43
CA ASP A 25 -3.77 11.33 23.98
C ASP A 25 -5.09 11.68 23.26
N ILE A 26 -4.99 12.47 22.20
CA ILE A 26 -6.11 12.70 21.28
C ILE A 26 -6.04 11.58 20.25
N ASN A 27 -7.09 10.76 20.18
CA ASN A 27 -7.19 9.81 19.09
C ASN A 27 -7.62 10.54 17.81
N GLU A 28 -6.68 11.01 16.99
CA GLU A 28 -7.06 11.73 15.78
C GLU A 28 -7.86 10.85 14.82
N CYS A 29 -7.65 9.53 14.83
CA CYS A 29 -8.37 8.59 13.95
C CYS A 29 -9.88 8.48 14.21
N GLU A 30 -10.39 9.00 15.32
CA GLU A 30 -11.84 9.15 15.55
C GLU A 30 -12.45 10.28 14.72
N THR A 31 -11.61 11.16 14.14
CA THR A 31 -12.07 12.20 13.23
C THR A 31 -12.13 11.66 11.79
N PRO A 32 -13.26 11.80 11.10
CA PRO A 32 -13.36 11.41 9.69
C PRO A 32 -12.34 12.15 8.81
N SER A 33 -11.86 11.49 7.74
CA SER A 33 -11.01 12.07 6.70
C SER A 33 -9.65 12.63 7.17
N LYS A 34 -9.09 12.13 8.27
CA LYS A 34 -7.73 12.49 8.71
C LYS A 34 -6.64 11.98 7.80
N CYS A 35 -6.87 10.81 7.20
CA CYS A 35 -5.95 10.17 6.30
C CYS A 35 -6.46 10.22 4.85
N PRO A 36 -5.57 10.18 3.86
CA PRO A 36 -5.96 10.15 2.45
C PRO A 36 -6.79 8.89 2.12
N ALA A 37 -7.47 8.90 0.97
CA ALA A 37 -8.13 7.70 0.47
C ALA A 37 -7.14 6.54 0.31
N ASN A 38 -7.63 5.29 0.41
CA ASN A 38 -6.82 4.06 0.34
C ASN A 38 -5.74 3.98 1.43
N SER A 39 -6.10 4.38 2.65
CA SER A 39 -5.22 4.31 3.80
C SER A 39 -5.98 4.08 5.09
N ARG A 40 -5.28 3.49 6.05
CA ARG A 40 -5.75 3.25 7.41
C ARG A 40 -5.07 4.21 8.36
N CYS A 41 -5.87 4.97 9.11
CA CYS A 41 -5.36 5.76 10.22
C CYS A 41 -4.90 4.85 11.37
N VAL A 42 -3.70 5.13 11.88
CA VAL A 42 -3.15 4.48 13.08
C VAL A 42 -2.81 5.55 14.10
N ASN A 43 -3.53 5.51 15.22
CA ASN A 43 -3.30 6.41 16.34
C ASN A 43 -1.94 6.09 17.00
N THR A 44 -1.20 7.12 17.36
CA THR A 44 0.09 7.00 18.06
C THR A 44 0.12 7.96 19.24
N MET A 45 1.03 7.78 20.18
CA MET A 45 1.11 8.70 21.32
C MET A 45 1.52 10.10 20.85
N GLY A 46 0.62 11.07 21.00
CA GLY A 46 0.80 12.49 20.66
C GLY A 46 0.66 12.82 19.18
N SER A 47 0.22 11.87 18.34
CA SER A 47 0.06 12.06 16.90
C SER A 47 -0.67 10.88 16.25
N TYR A 48 -0.77 10.89 14.94
CA TYR A 48 -1.24 9.76 14.14
C TYR A 48 -0.36 9.57 12.92
N ARG A 49 -0.46 8.40 12.30
CA ARG A 49 0.07 8.17 10.96
C ARG A 49 -0.97 7.49 10.08
N CYS A 50 -0.79 7.63 8.78
CA CYS A 50 -1.64 6.99 7.77
C CYS A 50 -0.84 5.89 7.10
N ASP A 51 -1.20 4.64 7.35
CA ASP A 51 -0.60 3.51 6.66
C ASP A 51 -1.39 3.30 5.36
N CYS A 52 -0.73 3.40 4.20
CA CYS A 52 -1.39 3.12 2.93
C CYS A 52 -1.86 1.66 2.86
N ASP A 53 -3.00 1.44 2.22
CA ASP A 53 -3.49 0.09 1.96
C ASP A 53 -2.52 -0.68 1.06
N ALA A 54 -2.62 -2.00 1.07
CA ALA A 54 -1.72 -2.86 0.29
C ALA A 54 -1.71 -2.45 -1.20
N GLY A 55 -0.49 -2.25 -1.72
CA GLY A 55 -0.26 -1.83 -3.10
C GLY A 55 -0.47 -0.34 -3.37
N PHE A 56 -0.63 0.47 -2.32
CA PHE A 56 -0.46 1.92 -2.37
C PHE A 56 0.87 2.31 -1.71
N SER A 57 1.47 3.43 -2.13
CA SER A 57 2.71 3.95 -1.55
C SER A 57 2.54 5.37 -1.08
N ASP A 58 3.21 5.70 0.02
CA ASP A 58 3.20 7.03 0.62
C ASP A 58 4.12 7.96 -0.17
N SER A 59 3.52 8.81 -1.00
CA SER A 59 4.17 9.95 -1.67
C SER A 59 3.49 11.25 -1.26
N GLY A 60 3.14 11.39 0.02
CA GLY A 60 2.31 12.48 0.55
C GLY A 60 0.80 12.27 0.33
N GLN A 61 0.44 11.28 -0.50
CA GLN A 61 -0.88 10.68 -0.65
C GLN A 61 -0.67 9.19 -0.93
N CYS A 62 -1.63 8.35 -0.53
CA CYS A 62 -1.62 6.94 -0.88
C CYS A 62 -2.02 6.76 -2.34
N VAL A 63 -1.00 6.69 -3.19
CA VAL A 63 -1.13 6.49 -4.63
C VAL A 63 -0.87 5.04 -4.97
N LEU A 64 -1.59 4.51 -5.96
CA LEU A 64 -1.40 3.13 -6.43
C LEU A 64 0.07 2.97 -6.83
N GLN A 65 0.73 1.92 -6.33
CA GLN A 65 2.13 1.71 -6.61
C GLN A 65 2.34 1.56 -8.12
N LYS A 66 3.42 2.15 -8.65
CA LYS A 66 3.81 1.97 -10.06
C LYS A 66 3.87 0.50 -10.44
N ALA A 67 4.31 -0.34 -9.51
CA ALA A 67 4.35 -1.78 -9.68
C ALA A 67 3.00 -2.41 -9.98
N CYS A 68 1.87 -1.77 -9.63
CA CYS A 68 0.49 -2.21 -9.91
C CYS A 68 -0.08 -1.61 -11.20
N THR A 69 0.52 -0.55 -11.75
CA THR A 69 0.14 0.06 -13.04
C THR A 69 1.12 -0.23 -14.17
N ASP A 70 2.20 -0.96 -13.89
CA ASP A 70 3.26 -1.24 -14.85
C ASP A 70 2.74 -2.14 -15.98
N VAL A 71 3.16 -1.85 -17.20
CA VAL A 71 2.76 -2.61 -18.40
C VAL A 71 3.49 -3.95 -18.39
N PHE A 72 2.79 -5.03 -18.74
CA PHE A 72 3.37 -6.37 -18.84
C PHE A 72 4.40 -6.43 -19.99
N ASP A 73 5.67 -6.69 -19.68
CA ASP A 73 6.73 -6.92 -20.66
C ASP A 73 6.78 -8.42 -20.99
N ILE A 74 6.19 -8.79 -22.13
CA ILE A 74 6.07 -10.18 -22.61
C ILE A 74 7.38 -10.77 -23.14
N ARG A 75 8.51 -10.06 -23.06
CA ARG A 75 9.77 -10.54 -23.66
C ARG A 75 10.51 -11.51 -22.75
N TYR A 76 9.99 -12.72 -22.64
CA TYR A 76 10.70 -13.85 -22.02
C TYR A 76 11.42 -14.64 -23.10
N THR A 77 12.71 -14.91 -22.90
CA THR A 77 13.44 -15.92 -23.67
C THR A 77 13.57 -17.20 -22.85
N GLU A 78 13.69 -18.37 -23.49
CA GLU A 78 13.83 -19.66 -22.78
C GLU A 78 15.06 -19.68 -21.83
N GLU A 79 16.05 -18.81 -22.08
CA GLU A 79 17.24 -18.65 -21.25
C GLU A 79 16.94 -17.95 -19.90
N ASP A 80 15.91 -17.08 -19.84
CA ASP A 80 15.49 -16.35 -18.63
C ASP A 80 14.75 -17.23 -17.60
N CYS A 81 14.35 -18.43 -18.01
CA CYS A 81 13.50 -19.34 -17.24
C CYS A 81 14.26 -20.42 -16.45
N ASN A 82 15.59 -20.49 -16.60
CA ASN A 82 16.39 -21.64 -16.14
C ASN A 82 17.08 -21.46 -14.77
N ASN A 83 16.69 -20.47 -13.96
CA ASN A 83 17.10 -20.32 -12.54
C ASN A 83 16.13 -19.36 -11.81
N GLY A 84 14.85 -19.69 -11.78
CA GLY A 84 13.79 -18.83 -11.24
C GLY A 84 14.04 -18.44 -9.77
N VAL A 85 14.54 -17.22 -9.55
CA VAL A 85 14.58 -16.62 -8.21
C VAL A 85 13.14 -16.32 -7.82
N GLN A 86 12.73 -16.70 -6.60
CA GLN A 86 11.45 -16.25 -6.06
C GLN A 86 11.49 -14.74 -5.92
N GLU A 87 10.76 -14.05 -6.79
CA GLU A 87 10.66 -12.59 -6.77
C GLU A 87 9.29 -12.16 -6.31
N LEU A 88 9.26 -11.08 -5.52
CA LEU A 88 8.02 -10.46 -5.12
C LEU A 88 7.43 -9.68 -6.31
N ARG A 89 6.27 -10.14 -6.79
CA ARG A 89 5.50 -9.51 -7.87
C ARG A 89 4.13 -9.08 -7.35
N TYR A 90 3.44 -8.27 -8.14
CA TYR A 90 2.16 -7.68 -7.80
C TYR A 90 1.10 -7.94 -8.88
N TYR A 91 -0.17 -7.94 -8.49
CA TYR A 91 -1.32 -7.94 -9.40
C TYR A 91 -2.47 -7.13 -8.81
N PHE A 92 -3.30 -6.55 -9.66
CA PHE A 92 -4.51 -5.85 -9.22
C PHE A 92 -5.69 -6.83 -9.13
N ASP A 93 -6.23 -7.01 -7.93
CA ASP A 93 -7.40 -7.81 -7.65
C ASP A 93 -8.66 -6.96 -7.83
N HIS A 94 -9.43 -7.27 -8.87
CA HIS A 94 -10.63 -6.50 -9.23
C HIS A 94 -11.85 -6.77 -8.35
N GLU A 95 -11.89 -7.89 -7.62
CA GLU A 95 -13.01 -8.21 -6.72
C GLU A 95 -12.91 -7.39 -5.44
N THR A 96 -11.69 -7.29 -4.91
CA THR A 96 -11.40 -6.56 -3.69
C THR A 96 -10.94 -5.13 -3.95
N HIS A 97 -10.70 -4.76 -5.21
CA HIS A 97 -10.11 -3.49 -5.62
C HIS A 97 -8.76 -3.20 -4.92
N THR A 98 -7.94 -4.24 -4.71
CA THR A 98 -6.65 -4.12 -4.03
C THR A 98 -5.50 -4.61 -4.88
N CYS A 99 -4.31 -4.03 -4.74
CA CYS A 99 -3.12 -4.58 -5.38
C CYS A 99 -2.42 -5.55 -4.42
N LYS A 100 -2.40 -6.82 -4.81
CA LYS A 100 -1.91 -7.95 -4.00
C LYS A 100 -0.53 -8.38 -4.45
N GLN A 101 0.28 -8.80 -3.49
CA GLN A 101 1.64 -9.31 -3.73
C GLN A 101 1.66 -10.84 -3.75
N PHE A 102 2.57 -11.41 -4.52
CA PHE A 102 2.81 -12.86 -4.55
C PHE A 102 4.28 -13.16 -4.89
N PHE A 103 4.75 -14.33 -4.47
CA PHE A 103 6.06 -14.83 -4.87
C PHE A 103 5.93 -15.54 -6.22
N TYR A 104 6.59 -14.99 -7.22
CA TYR A 104 6.68 -15.58 -8.55
C TYR A 104 8.03 -16.28 -8.70
N GLY A 105 8.00 -17.57 -9.07
CA GLY A 105 9.20 -18.39 -9.28
C GLY A 105 9.57 -18.61 -10.75
N GLY A 106 8.99 -17.84 -11.69
CA GLY A 106 9.21 -18.02 -13.12
C GLY A 106 10.31 -17.15 -13.72
N CYS A 107 10.24 -16.93 -15.03
CA CYS A 107 11.30 -16.32 -15.83
C CYS A 107 11.55 -14.84 -15.48
N VAL A 108 12.78 -14.34 -15.72
CA VAL A 108 13.17 -12.96 -15.41
C VAL A 108 12.41 -11.95 -16.27
N GLY A 109 11.31 -11.40 -15.73
CA GLY A 109 10.58 -10.28 -16.36
C GLY A 109 10.99 -8.93 -15.78
N LYS A 110 11.06 -7.87 -16.58
CA LYS A 110 11.31 -6.51 -16.06
C LYS A 110 10.09 -5.93 -15.33
N SER A 111 8.89 -6.32 -15.74
CA SER A 111 7.62 -5.80 -15.19
C SER A 111 7.26 -6.46 -13.88
N LYS A 112 7.11 -5.68 -12.81
CA LYS A 112 6.73 -6.20 -11.48
C LYS A 112 5.28 -6.67 -11.40
N ASN A 113 4.49 -6.39 -12.44
CA ASN A 113 3.14 -6.87 -12.66
C ASN A 113 3.12 -8.09 -13.58
N ILE A 114 2.24 -9.06 -13.29
CA ILE A 114 1.93 -10.16 -14.25
C ILE A 114 0.57 -9.97 -14.93
N PHE A 115 -0.29 -9.07 -14.44
CA PHE A 115 -1.62 -8.81 -15.04
C PHE A 115 -1.90 -7.31 -15.14
N ALA A 116 -1.80 -6.77 -16.36
CA ALA A 116 -2.64 -5.64 -16.73
C ALA A 116 -3.98 -6.24 -17.16
N ASP A 117 -5.02 -6.04 -16.36
CA ASP A 117 -6.42 -6.36 -16.67
C ASP A 117 -6.73 -7.86 -16.86
N ALA A 118 -7.28 -8.50 -15.84
CA ALA A 118 -7.76 -9.88 -15.92
C ALA A 118 -8.87 -10.06 -16.99
N LYS A 119 -9.53 -8.99 -17.46
CA LYS A 119 -10.51 -9.06 -18.56
C LYS A 119 -9.87 -9.09 -19.95
N VAL A 120 -8.65 -8.59 -20.12
CA VAL A 120 -7.92 -8.71 -21.40
C VAL A 120 -7.53 -10.17 -21.67
N ARG A 121 -7.43 -10.99 -20.61
CA ARG A 121 -6.98 -12.38 -20.71
C ARG A 121 -8.03 -13.42 -21.12
N GLU A 122 -9.33 -13.12 -21.05
CA GLU A 122 -10.33 -14.05 -21.61
C GLU A 122 -10.27 -14.09 -23.15
N GLN A 123 -9.73 -13.05 -23.80
CA GLN A 123 -9.54 -13.00 -25.25
C GLN A 123 -8.17 -13.55 -25.69
N ASP A 124 -7.10 -13.29 -24.92
CA ASP A 124 -5.75 -13.78 -25.23
C ASP A 124 -5.50 -15.27 -24.91
N LEU A 125 -6.37 -15.94 -24.15
CA LEU A 125 -6.30 -17.39 -23.90
C LEU A 125 -7.14 -18.22 -24.88
N SER A 126 -7.94 -17.58 -25.74
CA SER A 126 -8.70 -18.26 -26.79
C SER A 126 -8.01 -18.25 -28.17
N ASP A 127 -7.03 -17.37 -28.36
CA ASP A 127 -6.22 -17.31 -29.57
C ASP A 127 -4.79 -17.82 -29.29
N GLU A 128 -4.41 -18.86 -30.03
CA GLU A 128 -3.12 -19.57 -30.01
C GLU A 128 -3.00 -20.66 -28.92
N ASN A 129 -3.29 -21.93 -29.23
CA ASN A 129 -2.30 -22.81 -29.89
C ASN A 129 -0.84 -22.50 -29.52
N LEU A 130 -0.55 -22.39 -28.22
CA LEU A 130 0.81 -22.55 -27.72
C LEU A 130 1.23 -24.01 -27.94
N LYS A 131 1.81 -24.27 -29.11
CA LYS A 131 2.54 -25.50 -29.41
C LYS A 131 3.62 -25.72 -28.36
N VAL A 132 3.47 -26.81 -27.60
CA VAL A 132 4.52 -27.82 -27.46
C VAL A 132 3.93 -29.12 -27.99
#